data_AF-A0A960U8T5-F1
#
_entry.id   AF-A0A960U8T5-F1
#
_cell.length_a   1.000
_cell.length_b   1.000
_cell.length_c   1.000
_cell.angle_alpha   90.00
_cell.angle_beta   90.00
_cell.angle_gamma   90.00
#
_symmetry.space_group_name_H-M   'P 1'
#
loop_
_entity.id
_entity.type
_entity.pdbx_description
1 polymer ?
#
loop_
_entity_poly.entity_id
_entity_poly.type
_entity_poly.pdbx_seq_one_letter_code
_entity_poly.pdbx_strand_id
1 'polypeptide(L)'
;MKLQTFFFLFSFLSLQAQTSLEPSKGYGLKPEAFTFWKQVKESNPRKDFHQSFPDKLDLSPYFPPPGSQGSQKSSTAWAVAYAALSFLENGTESLFPRKDKEPDYGKVYSPAFVYNSISEGKDISLSLGETIEFVLTNGTVSWEKLPYK
;
A
#
# COMPACT_ATOMS: atom_id res chain seq x y z
N MET A 1 -15.82 -31.36 65.65
CA MET A 1 -15.76 -30.10 64.89
C MET A 1 -14.80 -30.30 63.71
N LYS A 2 -15.33 -30.45 62.50
CA LYS A 2 -14.52 -30.56 61.26
C LYS A 2 -14.50 -29.18 60.60
N LEU A 3 -13.32 -28.63 60.41
CA LEU A 3 -13.10 -27.34 59.75
C LEU A 3 -13.05 -27.60 58.23
N GLN A 4 -14.04 -27.10 57.48
CA GLN A 4 -14.03 -27.17 56.02
C GLN A 4 -13.19 -26.02 55.47
N THR A 5 -12.07 -26.38 54.84
CA THR A 5 -11.19 -25.49 54.08
C THR A 5 -11.84 -25.15 52.74
N PHE A 6 -12.15 -23.87 52.49
CA PHE A 6 -12.65 -23.38 51.22
C PHE A 6 -11.46 -22.93 50.35
N PHE A 7 -11.18 -23.67 49.27
CA PHE A 7 -10.17 -23.27 48.26
C PHE A 7 -10.83 -22.26 47.30
N PHE A 8 -10.43 -21.00 47.37
CA PHE A 8 -10.74 -20.02 46.31
C PHE A 8 -9.67 -20.13 45.21
N LEU A 9 -10.03 -20.68 44.05
CA LEU A 9 -9.22 -20.58 42.84
C LEU A 9 -9.40 -19.17 42.26
N PHE A 10 -8.38 -18.33 42.40
CA PHE A 10 -8.29 -17.08 41.64
C PHE A 10 -7.77 -17.42 40.23
N SER A 11 -8.67 -17.48 39.25
CA SER A 11 -8.25 -17.53 37.84
C SER A 11 -7.74 -16.14 37.44
N PHE A 12 -6.42 -16.01 37.34
CA PHE A 12 -5.81 -14.87 36.66
C PHE A 12 -6.09 -15.02 35.16
N LEU A 13 -7.15 -14.37 34.69
CA LEU A 13 -7.38 -14.13 33.27
C LEU A 13 -6.35 -13.08 32.85
N SER A 14 -5.22 -13.52 32.30
CA SER A 14 -4.23 -12.65 31.70
C SER A 14 -4.87 -11.96 30.50
N LEU A 15 -5.30 -10.72 30.71
CA LEU A 15 -5.71 -9.81 29.65
C LEU A 15 -4.45 -9.50 28.83
N GLN A 16 -4.21 -10.28 27.77
CA GLN A 16 -3.25 -9.88 26.75
C GLN A 16 -3.82 -8.60 26.12
N ALA A 17 -3.22 -7.46 26.46
CA ALA A 17 -3.46 -6.22 25.77
C ALA A 17 -3.00 -6.40 24.32
N GLN A 18 -3.93 -6.80 23.43
CA GLN A 18 -3.77 -6.56 22.01
C GLN A 18 -3.77 -5.05 21.85
N THR A 19 -2.58 -4.47 21.73
CA THR A 19 -2.41 -3.13 21.19
C THR A 19 -2.77 -3.20 19.70
N SER A 20 -4.07 -3.30 19.39
CA SER A 20 -4.55 -2.90 18.08
C SER A 20 -4.30 -1.40 18.01
N LEU A 21 -3.33 -0.98 17.19
CA LEU A 21 -3.25 0.40 16.77
C LEU A 21 -4.62 0.75 16.18
N GLU A 22 -5.38 1.60 16.90
CA GLU A 22 -6.66 2.11 16.43
C GLU A 22 -6.48 2.64 15.00
N PRO A 23 -7.27 2.15 14.02
CA PRO A 23 -7.08 2.55 12.64
C PRO A 23 -7.33 4.05 12.53
N SER A 24 -6.25 4.81 12.33
CA SER A 24 -6.34 6.24 12.07
C SER A 24 -7.35 6.46 10.95
N LYS A 25 -8.30 7.38 11.14
CA LYS A 25 -9.26 7.78 10.11
C LYS A 25 -8.59 7.87 8.72
N GLY A 26 -8.93 6.93 7.85
CA GLY A 26 -9.38 7.27 6.50
C GLY A 26 -8.45 7.11 5.30
N TYR A 27 -7.26 6.49 5.40
CA TYR A 27 -6.39 6.38 4.21
C TYR A 27 -6.25 4.97 3.62
N GLY A 28 -6.46 3.91 4.41
CA GLY A 28 -6.50 2.55 3.86
C GLY A 28 -5.16 1.80 3.84
N LEU A 29 -4.09 2.38 4.39
CA LEU A 29 -2.83 1.66 4.58
C LEU A 29 -2.85 0.86 5.90
N LYS A 30 -2.59 -0.43 5.79
CA LYS A 30 -2.33 -1.34 6.91
C LYS A 30 -0.80 -1.49 7.08
N PRO A 31 -0.26 -1.41 8.31
CA PRO A 31 1.16 -1.64 8.53
C PRO A 31 1.56 -3.08 8.20
N GLU A 32 2.75 -3.27 7.64
CA GLU A 32 3.31 -4.60 7.43
C GLU A 32 3.65 -5.29 8.75
N ALA A 33 3.59 -6.62 8.75
CA ALA A 33 4.17 -7.40 9.82
C ALA A 33 5.69 -7.16 9.88
N PHE A 34 6.26 -7.10 11.09
CA PHE A 34 7.71 -6.89 11.27
C PHE A 34 8.57 -7.92 10.51
N THR A 35 8.06 -9.14 10.32
CA THR A 35 8.72 -10.21 9.56
C THR A 35 8.91 -9.89 8.08
N PHE A 36 8.03 -9.08 7.49
CA PHE A 36 8.13 -8.66 6.08
C PHE A 36 9.46 -7.95 5.81
N TRP A 37 9.91 -7.09 6.72
CA TRP A 37 11.16 -6.32 6.58
C TRP A 37 12.41 -7.19 6.50
N LYS A 38 12.37 -8.43 7.02
CA LYS A 38 13.49 -9.38 6.90
C LYS A 38 13.64 -9.94 5.49
N GLN A 39 12.59 -9.86 4.67
CA GLN A 39 12.58 -10.36 3.30
C GLN A 39 13.04 -9.29 2.30
N VAL A 40 12.94 -8.01 2.67
CA VAL A 40 13.42 -6.91 1.84
C VAL A 40 14.95 -6.94 1.85
N LYS A 41 15.55 -7.15 0.68
CA LYS A 41 17.00 -7.08 0.51
C LYS A 41 17.44 -5.65 0.86
N GLU A 42 18.21 -5.50 1.92
CA GLU A 42 18.84 -4.23 2.23
C GLU A 42 19.73 -3.84 1.05
N SER A 43 19.43 -2.70 0.42
CA SER A 43 20.41 -2.01 -0.40
C SER A 43 21.43 -1.40 0.55
N ASN A 44 22.72 -1.55 0.26
CA ASN A 44 23.75 -0.81 0.98
C ASN A 44 23.88 0.54 0.28
N PRO A 45 23.25 1.62 0.78
CA PRO A 45 23.30 2.90 0.09
C PRO A 45 24.74 3.35 -0.13
N ARG A 46 25.68 3.04 0.79
CA ARG A 46 27.10 3.41 0.70
C ARG A 46 27.86 2.77 -0.46
N LYS A 47 27.36 1.69 -1.06
CA LYS A 47 28.05 1.02 -2.18
C LYS A 47 27.95 1.83 -3.49
N ASP A 48 26.93 2.69 -3.59
CA ASP A 48 26.65 3.51 -4.77
C ASP A 48 27.06 5.01 -4.58
N PHE A 49 27.66 5.35 -3.44
CA PHE A 49 28.05 6.73 -3.04
C PHE A 49 29.19 7.37 -3.84
N HIS A 50 29.69 6.72 -4.89
CA HIS A 50 30.68 7.32 -5.79
C HIS A 50 30.06 8.30 -6.80
N GLN A 51 28.73 8.40 -6.86
CA GLN A 51 28.01 9.34 -7.72
C GLN A 51 27.51 10.54 -6.92
N SER A 52 27.79 11.75 -7.41
CA SER A 52 27.20 12.99 -6.91
C SER A 52 25.72 13.02 -7.28
N PHE A 53 24.83 13.10 -6.28
CA PHE A 53 23.41 13.36 -6.52
C PHE A 53 23.21 14.82 -6.96
N PRO A 54 22.20 15.10 -7.81
CA PRO A 54 21.81 16.47 -8.09
C PRO A 54 21.23 17.13 -6.84
N ASP A 55 21.42 18.43 -6.69
CA ASP A 55 20.85 19.21 -5.57
C ASP A 55 19.31 19.18 -5.56
N LYS A 56 18.70 18.91 -6.72
CA LYS A 56 17.26 18.76 -6.90
C LYS A 56 16.96 17.78 -8.05
N LEU A 57 16.01 16.88 -7.81
CA LEU A 57 15.46 15.99 -8.82
C LEU A 57 13.93 16.09 -8.77
N ASP A 58 13.30 16.39 -9.91
CA ASP A 58 11.84 16.40 -10.05
C ASP A 58 11.43 15.27 -11.00
N LEU A 59 10.76 14.25 -10.45
CA LEU A 59 10.23 13.13 -11.21
C LEU A 59 8.75 13.31 -11.59
N SER A 60 8.11 14.38 -11.11
CA SER A 60 6.67 14.60 -11.31
C SER A 60 6.21 14.55 -12.78
N PRO A 61 7.00 14.94 -13.80
CA PRO A 61 6.60 14.81 -15.22
C PRO A 61 6.45 13.36 -15.70
N TYR A 62 7.02 12.40 -14.98
CA TYR A 62 7.00 10.97 -15.32
C TYR A 62 5.94 10.19 -14.56
N PHE A 63 5.23 10.83 -13.64
CA PHE A 63 4.10 10.24 -12.95
C PHE A 63 2.79 10.76 -13.55
N PRO A 64 1.73 9.92 -13.58
CA PRO A 64 0.40 10.43 -13.89
C PRO A 64 -0.01 11.58 -12.96
N PRO A 65 -0.84 12.53 -13.45
CA PRO A 65 -1.50 13.51 -12.60
C PRO A 65 -2.07 12.89 -11.31
N PRO A 66 -1.91 13.52 -10.13
CA PRO A 66 -2.54 13.02 -8.91
C PRO A 66 -4.06 12.88 -9.07
N GLY A 67 -4.60 11.68 -8.85
CA GLY A 67 -6.03 11.43 -8.81
C GLY A 67 -6.61 11.48 -7.39
N SER A 68 -7.85 11.00 -7.22
CA SER A 68 -8.57 10.98 -5.94
C SER A 68 -9.10 9.59 -5.62
N GLN A 69 -8.70 9.04 -4.48
CA GLN A 69 -9.26 7.78 -3.94
C GLN A 69 -10.63 7.96 -3.27
N GLY A 70 -11.12 9.20 -3.16
CA GLY A 70 -12.35 9.49 -2.41
C GLY A 70 -12.28 9.02 -0.96
N SER A 71 -13.33 8.35 -0.49
CA SER A 71 -13.43 7.81 0.87
C SER A 71 -13.06 6.31 0.97
N GLN A 72 -12.72 5.66 -0.14
CA GLN A 72 -12.33 4.25 -0.14
C GLN A 72 -10.93 4.07 0.46
N LYS A 73 -10.72 2.94 1.14
CA LYS A 73 -9.44 2.56 1.77
C LYS A 73 -8.44 1.97 0.78
N SER A 74 -8.34 2.54 -0.41
CA SER A 74 -7.55 2.00 -1.53
C SER A 74 -6.21 2.71 -1.77
N SER A 75 -5.64 3.43 -0.79
CA SER A 75 -4.42 4.23 -1.02
C SER A 75 -3.25 3.40 -1.54
N THR A 76 -3.13 2.13 -1.11
CA THR A 76 -2.05 1.26 -1.55
C THR A 76 -2.19 0.90 -3.02
N ALA A 77 -3.40 0.59 -3.50
CA ALA A 77 -3.64 0.31 -4.91
C ALA A 77 -3.37 1.54 -5.79
N TRP A 78 -3.69 2.74 -5.30
CA TRP A 78 -3.31 4.00 -5.95
C TRP A 78 -1.79 4.21 -6.00
N ALA A 79 -1.09 3.97 -4.89
CA ALA A 79 0.36 4.12 -4.86
C ALA A 79 1.07 3.10 -5.77
N VAL A 80 0.65 1.84 -5.75
CA VAL A 80 1.32 0.74 -6.46
C VAL A 80 0.94 0.69 -7.93
N ALA A 81 -0.35 0.58 -8.24
CA ALA A 81 -0.79 0.41 -9.62
C ALA A 81 -0.76 1.75 -10.37
N TYR A 82 -1.49 2.74 -9.87
CA TYR A 82 -1.65 4.00 -10.58
C TYR A 82 -0.35 4.78 -10.68
N ALA A 83 0.38 4.97 -9.59
CA ALA A 83 1.61 5.76 -9.59
C ALA A 83 2.83 4.93 -9.98
N ALA A 84 3.25 3.97 -9.16
CA ALA A 84 4.54 3.31 -9.32
C ALA A 84 4.61 2.47 -10.61
N LEU A 85 3.63 1.60 -10.86
CA LEU A 85 3.68 0.75 -12.04
C LEU A 85 3.52 1.55 -13.34
N SER A 86 2.66 2.57 -13.37
CA SER A 86 2.53 3.42 -14.57
C SER A 86 3.82 4.20 -14.84
N PHE A 87 4.52 4.67 -13.81
CA PHE A 87 5.85 5.28 -13.94
C PHE A 87 6.89 4.29 -14.48
N LEU A 88 6.93 3.06 -13.95
CA LEU A 88 7.91 2.06 -14.36
C LEU A 88 7.71 1.59 -15.80
N GLU A 89 6.47 1.34 -16.21
CA GLU A 89 6.17 0.78 -17.54
C GLU A 89 6.08 1.85 -18.63
N ASN A 90 5.66 3.08 -18.29
CA ASN A 90 5.40 4.12 -19.29
C ASN A 90 6.19 5.42 -19.05
N GLY A 91 6.65 5.68 -17.82
CA GLY A 91 7.27 6.94 -17.44
C GLY A 91 8.65 7.17 -18.06
N THR A 92 9.41 6.13 -18.42
CA THR A 92 10.72 6.32 -19.07
C THR A 92 10.61 6.78 -20.52
N GLU A 93 9.52 6.42 -21.21
CA GLU A 93 9.29 6.70 -22.64
C GLU A 93 8.21 7.77 -22.87
N SER A 94 7.40 8.10 -21.86
CA SER A 94 6.29 9.05 -21.96
C SER A 94 6.30 10.05 -20.81
N LEU A 95 6.31 11.32 -21.15
CA LEU A 95 5.93 12.38 -20.22
C LEU A 95 4.42 12.30 -20.02
N PHE A 96 3.99 12.13 -18.78
CA PHE A 96 2.58 12.27 -18.44
C PHE A 96 2.19 13.75 -18.47
N PRO A 97 0.93 14.05 -18.80
CA PRO A 97 0.46 15.42 -18.77
C PRO A 97 0.55 15.97 -17.33
N ARG A 98 0.73 17.28 -17.20
CA ARG A 98 0.82 17.94 -15.89
C ARG A 98 -0.52 17.86 -15.14
N LYS A 99 -0.48 18.12 -13.83
CA LYS A 99 -1.58 18.01 -12.86
C LYS A 99 -2.92 18.65 -13.30
N ASP A 100 -2.89 19.62 -14.20
CA ASP A 100 -4.03 20.35 -14.74
C ASP A 100 -4.76 19.65 -15.89
N LYS A 101 -4.30 18.47 -16.31
CA LYS A 101 -4.83 17.71 -17.44
C LYS A 101 -5.21 16.29 -17.00
N GLU A 102 -6.20 15.73 -17.69
CA GLU A 102 -6.59 14.34 -17.49
C GLU A 102 -5.43 13.39 -17.87
N PRO A 103 -5.20 12.31 -17.10
CA PRO A 103 -4.24 11.28 -17.48
C PRO A 103 -4.71 10.54 -18.74
N ASP A 104 -3.75 10.02 -19.51
CA ASP A 104 -4.04 9.06 -20.58
C ASP A 104 -4.46 7.72 -19.94
N TYR A 105 -5.76 7.49 -19.86
CA TYR A 105 -6.34 6.32 -19.19
C TYR A 105 -5.96 4.97 -19.85
N GLY A 106 -5.45 4.98 -21.09
CA GLY A 106 -4.90 3.79 -21.74
C GLY A 106 -3.49 3.43 -21.26
N LYS A 107 -2.74 4.41 -20.72
CA LYS A 107 -1.34 4.28 -20.28
C LYS A 107 -1.14 4.29 -18.76
N VAL A 108 -2.20 4.45 -17.99
CA VAL A 108 -2.15 4.36 -16.53
C VAL A 108 -2.86 3.09 -16.07
N TYR A 109 -2.34 2.46 -15.03
CA TYR A 109 -2.94 1.24 -14.49
C TYR A 109 -4.06 1.52 -13.50
N SER A 110 -5.04 0.61 -13.46
CA SER A 110 -6.24 0.75 -12.65
C SER A 110 -5.97 0.44 -11.16
N PRO A 111 -6.13 1.42 -10.25
CA PRO A 111 -6.15 1.13 -8.82
C PRO A 111 -7.43 0.37 -8.41
N ALA A 112 -8.53 0.53 -9.16
CA ALA A 112 -9.79 -0.17 -8.87
C ALA A 112 -9.65 -1.67 -9.08
N PHE A 113 -8.93 -2.10 -10.13
CA PHE A 113 -8.70 -3.52 -10.40
C PHE A 113 -7.97 -4.17 -9.25
N VAL A 114 -6.79 -3.63 -8.91
CA VAL A 114 -5.95 -4.17 -7.84
C VAL A 114 -6.69 -4.15 -6.50
N TYR A 115 -7.31 -3.03 -6.13
CA TYR A 115 -8.02 -2.94 -4.86
C TYR A 115 -9.16 -3.94 -4.77
N ASN A 116 -10.05 -3.99 -5.77
CA ASN A 116 -11.22 -4.87 -5.75
C ASN A 116 -10.84 -6.35 -5.81
N SER A 117 -9.74 -6.69 -6.47
CA SER A 117 -9.24 -8.07 -6.51
C SER A 117 -8.72 -8.55 -5.15
N ILE A 118 -8.03 -7.69 -4.39
CA ILE A 118 -7.49 -8.06 -3.07
C ILE A 118 -8.58 -7.95 -1.99
N SER A 119 -9.39 -6.88 -2.05
CA SER A 119 -10.40 -6.59 -1.03
C SER A 119 -11.68 -7.40 -1.20
N GLU A 120 -11.84 -8.10 -2.33
CA GLU A 120 -13.06 -8.82 -2.72
C GLU A 120 -14.30 -7.91 -2.69
N GLY A 121 -14.11 -6.62 -3.01
CA GLY A 121 -15.17 -5.60 -2.99
C GLY A 121 -15.53 -5.06 -1.61
N LYS A 122 -14.76 -5.39 -0.56
CA LYS A 122 -14.96 -4.87 0.81
C LYS A 122 -14.12 -3.61 1.03
N ASP A 123 -14.64 -2.63 1.75
CA ASP A 123 -13.86 -1.40 2.05
C ASP A 123 -12.93 -1.60 3.26
N ILE A 124 -11.79 -2.23 3.00
CA ILE A 124 -10.79 -2.61 4.01
C ILE A 124 -9.42 -2.02 3.68
N SER A 125 -8.63 -1.76 4.72
CA SER A 125 -7.24 -1.32 4.55
C SER A 125 -6.37 -2.46 4.05
N LEU A 126 -5.50 -2.15 3.09
CA LEU A 126 -4.51 -3.07 2.57
C LEU A 126 -3.09 -2.65 2.94
N SER A 127 -2.17 -3.60 3.01
CA SER A 127 -0.74 -3.39 3.18
C SER A 127 -0.07 -3.11 1.84
N LEU A 128 1.10 -2.46 1.86
CA LEU A 128 1.83 -2.14 0.65
C LEU A 128 2.42 -3.42 0.03
N GLY A 129 2.96 -4.31 0.87
CA GLY A 129 3.53 -5.60 0.53
C GLY A 129 2.53 -6.51 -0.14
N GLU A 130 1.32 -6.68 0.41
CA GLU A 130 0.30 -7.53 -0.23
C GLU A 130 -0.16 -6.96 -1.59
N THR A 131 -0.22 -5.63 -1.70
CA THR A 131 -0.58 -4.96 -2.95
C THR A 131 0.51 -5.15 -4.02
N ILE A 132 1.78 -5.02 -3.64
CA ILE A 132 2.94 -5.26 -4.52
C ILE A 132 2.97 -6.73 -4.94
N GLU A 133 2.86 -7.66 -3.99
CA GLU A 133 2.87 -9.10 -4.26
C GLU A 133 1.76 -9.50 -5.23
N PHE A 134 0.55 -8.96 -5.02
CA PHE A 134 -0.57 -9.18 -5.95
C PHE A 134 -0.22 -8.73 -7.36
N VAL A 135 0.28 -7.50 -7.54
CA VAL A 135 0.62 -6.95 -8.86
C VAL A 135 1.74 -7.72 -9.52
N LEU A 136 2.77 -8.14 -8.77
CA LEU A 136 3.87 -8.96 -9.29
C LEU A 136 3.40 -10.35 -9.72
N THR A 137 2.38 -10.91 -9.05
CA THR A 137 1.91 -12.28 -9.31
C THR A 137 0.83 -12.32 -10.39
N ASN A 138 -0.08 -11.35 -10.41
CA ASN A 138 -1.30 -11.38 -11.22
C ASN A 138 -1.33 -10.29 -12.30
N GLY A 139 -0.40 -9.33 -12.26
CA GLY A 139 -0.44 -8.15 -13.10
C GLY A 139 -1.59 -7.21 -12.75
N THR A 140 -1.97 -6.38 -13.72
CA THR A 140 -3.08 -5.42 -13.61
C THR A 140 -3.60 -5.06 -15.01
N VAL A 141 -4.62 -4.20 -15.08
CA VAL A 141 -5.20 -3.68 -16.32
C VAL A 141 -5.07 -2.16 -16.40
N SER A 142 -5.18 -1.61 -17.60
CA SER A 142 -5.28 -0.16 -17.77
C SER A 142 -6.52 0.39 -17.07
N TRP A 143 -6.46 1.65 -16.66
CA TRP A 143 -7.59 2.37 -16.08
C TRP A 143 -8.79 2.38 -17.02
N GLU A 144 -8.56 2.53 -18.32
CA GLU A 144 -9.62 2.46 -19.34
C GLU A 144 -10.46 1.17 -19.23
N LYS A 145 -9.83 0.01 -18.96
CA LYS A 145 -10.52 -1.28 -18.84
C LYS A 145 -11.34 -1.40 -17.55
N LEU A 146 -10.86 -0.80 -16.45
CA LEU A 146 -11.61 -0.73 -15.20
C LEU A 146 -11.40 0.62 -14.52
N PRO A 147 -12.25 1.62 -14.80
CA PRO A 147 -12.12 2.94 -14.22
C PRO A 147 -12.37 2.95 -12.71
N TYR A 148 -11.68 3.83 -12.00
CA TYR A 148 -11.96 4.10 -10.59
C TYR A 148 -13.22 4.96 -10.43
N LYS A 149 -14.02 4.70 -9.39
CA LYS A 149 -15.31 5.34 -9.12
C LYS A 149 -15.39 5.83 -7.68
#